data_AF-V5IJI3-F1
#
_entry.id   AF-V5IJI3-F1
#
_cell.length_a   1.000
_cell.length_b   1.000
_cell.length_c   1.000
_cell.angle_alpha   90.00
_cell.angle_beta   90.00
_cell.angle_gamma   90.00
#
_symmetry.space_group_name_H-M   'P 1'
#
loop_
_entity.id
_entity.type
_entity.pdbx_description
1 polymer ?
#
loop_
_entity_poly.entity_id
_entity_poly.type
_entity_poly.pdbx_seq_one_letter_code
_entity_poly.pdbx_strand_id
1 'polypeptide(L)'
;SSGQQRCDAERFLVCFTTAVGQIRFPKDHDDKSLANDCKVAESVDSCTKYMEIGGCSDEMKQRLQYLKRDFASLHSQICDPNIHTSVLELTQCMNESAVESCTKLLPQHHCRIGEYDCFLNATTKCTRDSPAIKAMHHLFNTHHDLKNCSRVNWNDGNSGITMSPKILLTLAALCISLFPLRK
;
A
#
# COMPACT_ATOMS: atom_id res chain seq x y z
N SER A 1 8.30 4.33 40.04
CA SER A 1 8.62 3.69 38.77
C SER A 1 8.23 4.65 37.66
N SER A 2 9.18 5.24 36.93
CA SER A 2 8.89 6.11 35.80
C SER A 2 8.38 5.23 34.66
N GLY A 3 7.05 5.21 34.45
CA GLY A 3 6.36 4.33 33.52
C GLY A 3 6.69 4.62 32.05
N GLN A 4 7.88 4.21 31.62
CA GLN A 4 8.29 4.28 30.24
C GLN A 4 7.46 3.27 29.45
N GLN A 5 6.57 3.78 28.59
CA GLN A 5 5.76 2.95 27.72
C GLN A 5 6.69 2.16 26.78
N ARG A 6 6.34 0.90 26.50
CA ARG A 6 7.11 0.03 25.61
C ARG A 6 6.86 0.39 24.14
N CYS A 7 7.86 0.15 23.29
CA CYS A 7 7.76 0.26 21.84
C CYS A 7 8.28 -1.04 21.18
N ASP A 8 7.35 -1.85 20.67
CA ASP A 8 7.60 -3.12 19.98
C ASP A 8 7.59 -2.95 18.45
N ALA A 9 7.90 -1.75 17.93
CA ALA A 9 7.76 -1.40 16.52
C ALA A 9 8.44 -2.38 15.56
N GLU A 10 9.67 -2.81 15.86
CA GLU A 10 10.40 -3.76 15.01
C GLU A 10 9.67 -5.11 14.91
N ARG A 11 9.27 -5.68 16.05
CA ARG A 11 8.52 -6.94 16.08
C ARG A 11 7.17 -6.80 15.38
N PHE A 12 6.52 -5.64 15.54
CA PHE A 12 5.27 -5.31 14.87
C PHE A 12 5.47 -5.35 13.35
N LEU A 13 6.46 -4.63 12.81
CA LEU A 13 6.77 -4.59 11.38
C LEU A 13 7.13 -5.98 10.81
N VAL A 14 7.80 -6.83 11.59
CA VAL A 14 8.14 -8.20 11.17
C VAL A 14 6.90 -9.05 10.89
N CYS A 15 5.83 -8.91 11.69
CA CYS A 15 4.57 -9.63 11.45
C CYS A 15 4.01 -9.34 10.05
N PHE A 16 3.88 -8.06 9.70
CA PHE A 16 3.35 -7.63 8.40
C PHE A 16 4.30 -7.98 7.26
N THR A 17 5.61 -7.76 7.43
CA THR A 17 6.60 -8.11 6.40
C THR A 17 6.58 -9.60 6.08
N THR A 18 6.45 -10.46 7.10
CA THR A 18 6.36 -11.91 6.94
C THR A 18 5.09 -12.30 6.18
N ALA A 19 3.94 -11.75 6.58
CA ALA A 19 2.67 -12.05 5.94
C ALA A 19 2.65 -11.60 4.47
N VAL A 20 3.07 -10.36 4.20
CA VAL A 20 3.18 -9.82 2.84
C VAL A 20 4.13 -10.64 1.97
N GLY A 21 5.23 -11.14 2.53
CA GLY A 21 6.15 -12.03 1.79
C GLY A 21 5.58 -13.40 1.46
N GLN A 22 4.49 -13.81 2.10
CA GLN A 22 3.82 -15.10 1.89
C GLN A 22 2.55 -14.99 1.04
N ILE A 23 1.89 -13.83 1.03
CA ILE A 23 0.73 -13.55 0.18
C ILE A 23 1.15 -13.60 -1.29
N ARG A 24 0.44 -14.40 -2.10
CA ARG A 24 0.75 -14.59 -3.53
C ARG A 24 -0.21 -13.88 -4.47
N PHE A 25 -1.34 -13.43 -3.95
CA PHE A 25 -2.30 -12.59 -4.64
C PHE A 25 -1.63 -11.40 -5.37
N PRO A 26 -2.08 -11.05 -6.59
CA PRO A 26 -3.11 -11.71 -7.39
C PRO A 26 -2.53 -12.76 -8.35
N LYS A 27 -1.23 -13.12 -8.24
CA LYS A 27 -0.56 -14.01 -9.20
C LYS A 27 -1.14 -15.42 -9.15
N ASP A 28 -1.18 -15.99 -7.94
CA ASP A 28 -1.80 -17.29 -7.69
C ASP A 28 -3.25 -17.03 -7.27
N HIS A 29 -4.21 -17.49 -8.07
CA HIS A 29 -5.63 -17.16 -7.91
C HIS A 29 -6.55 -18.37 -7.94
N ASP A 30 -6.01 -19.57 -7.83
CA ASP A 30 -6.80 -20.76 -7.53
C ASP A 30 -7.34 -20.70 -6.09
N ASP A 31 -8.47 -21.37 -5.85
CA ASP A 31 -9.15 -21.36 -4.55
C ASP A 31 -8.23 -21.72 -3.37
N LYS A 32 -7.31 -22.66 -3.56
CA LYS A 32 -6.41 -23.12 -2.51
C LYS A 32 -5.38 -22.03 -2.18
N SER A 33 -4.84 -21.35 -3.19
CA SER A 33 -3.89 -20.25 -2.99
C SER A 33 -4.55 -19.05 -2.32
N LEU A 34 -5.75 -18.65 -2.75
CA LEU A 34 -6.49 -17.54 -2.13
C LEU A 34 -6.90 -17.85 -0.69
N ALA A 35 -7.34 -19.08 -0.41
CA ALA A 35 -7.62 -19.51 0.95
C ALA A 35 -6.36 -19.52 1.84
N ASN A 36 -5.19 -19.84 1.27
CA ASN A 36 -3.92 -19.75 1.99
C ASN A 36 -3.54 -18.28 2.28
N ASP A 37 -3.69 -17.38 1.30
CA ASP A 37 -3.43 -15.96 1.48
C ASP A 37 -4.33 -15.35 2.57
N CYS A 38 -5.61 -15.74 2.62
CA CYS A 38 -6.52 -15.35 3.69
C CYS A 38 -6.01 -15.79 5.08
N LYS A 39 -5.58 -17.05 5.23
CA LYS A 39 -5.00 -17.56 6.49
C LYS A 39 -3.72 -16.84 6.89
N VAL A 40 -2.87 -16.51 5.91
CA VAL A 40 -1.65 -15.73 6.13
C VAL A 40 -2.02 -14.33 6.67
N ALA A 41 -3.00 -13.67 6.06
CA ALA A 41 -3.48 -12.37 6.52
C ALA A 41 -4.05 -12.44 7.95
N GLU A 42 -4.87 -13.45 8.26
CA GLU A 42 -5.43 -13.68 9.61
C GLU A 42 -4.33 -13.87 10.68
N SER A 43 -3.20 -14.48 10.33
CA SER A 43 -2.11 -14.75 11.27
C SER A 43 -1.48 -13.49 11.89
N VAL A 44 -1.60 -12.33 11.24
CA VAL A 44 -1.03 -11.07 11.71
C VAL A 44 -1.72 -10.57 12.98
N ASP A 45 -3.01 -10.83 13.15
CA ASP A 45 -3.73 -10.46 14.37
C ASP A 45 -3.16 -11.19 15.58
N SER A 46 -2.88 -12.49 15.43
CA SER A 46 -2.22 -13.29 16.46
C SER A 46 -0.79 -12.84 16.71
N CYS A 47 -0.04 -12.54 15.65
CA CYS A 47 1.34 -12.08 15.75
C CYS A 47 1.46 -10.76 16.52
N THR A 48 0.53 -9.82 16.30
CA THR A 48 0.58 -8.47 16.88
C THR A 48 -0.15 -8.32 18.23
N LYS A 49 -0.87 -9.35 18.67
CA LYS A 49 -1.79 -9.35 19.82
C LYS A 49 -1.24 -8.72 21.12
N TYR A 50 0.04 -8.92 21.43
CA TYR A 50 0.66 -8.50 22.70
C TYR A 50 1.71 -7.40 22.56
N MET A 51 1.76 -6.75 21.39
CA MET A 51 2.74 -5.72 21.08
C MET A 51 2.24 -4.34 21.51
N GLU A 52 3.12 -3.55 22.08
CA GLU A 52 2.84 -2.17 22.51
C GLU A 52 3.57 -1.17 21.63
N ILE A 53 2.85 -0.17 21.13
CA ILE A 53 3.43 0.93 20.33
C ILE A 53 3.36 2.29 21.03
N GLY A 54 2.87 2.34 22.27
CA GLY A 54 2.64 3.59 23.01
C GLY A 54 3.92 4.40 23.23
N GLY A 55 5.03 3.70 23.50
CA GLY A 55 6.34 4.30 23.71
C GLY A 55 7.11 4.68 22.43
N CYS A 56 6.55 4.43 21.25
CA CYS A 56 7.21 4.79 19.99
C CYS A 56 7.16 6.31 19.75
N SER A 57 7.92 6.82 18.78
CA SER A 57 7.74 8.22 18.33
C SER A 57 6.34 8.41 17.71
N ASP A 58 5.84 9.64 17.69
CA ASP A 58 4.52 9.92 17.10
C ASP A 58 4.47 9.60 15.60
N GLU A 59 5.55 9.88 14.88
CA GLU A 59 5.72 9.49 13.47
C GLU A 59 5.63 7.96 13.30
N MET A 60 6.33 7.20 14.15
CA MET A 60 6.28 5.74 14.10
C MET A 60 4.88 5.21 14.47
N LYS A 61 4.25 5.76 15.52
CA LYS A 61 2.87 5.39 15.90
C LYS A 61 1.90 5.59 14.74
N GLN A 62 1.93 6.76 14.11
CA GLN A 62 1.06 7.07 12.97
C GLN A 62 1.27 6.08 11.83
N ARG A 63 2.53 5.77 11.51
CA ARG A 63 2.89 4.79 10.47
C ARG A 63 2.39 3.38 10.81
N LEU A 64 2.61 2.90 12.03
CA LEU A 64 2.15 1.57 12.46
C LEU A 64 0.61 1.47 12.49
N GLN A 65 -0.08 2.57 12.82
CA GLN A 65 -1.53 2.65 12.74
C GLN A 65 -2.04 2.57 11.31
N TYR A 66 -1.39 3.25 10.37
CA TYR A 66 -1.73 3.15 8.95
C TYR A 66 -1.50 1.74 8.40
N LEU A 67 -0.35 1.14 8.70
CA LEU A 67 -0.03 -0.23 8.33
C LEU A 67 -1.09 -1.20 8.84
N LYS A 68 -1.44 -1.10 10.13
CA LYS A 68 -2.47 -1.94 10.74
C LYS A 68 -3.82 -1.79 10.03
N ARG A 69 -4.23 -0.55 9.74
CA ARG A 69 -5.51 -0.28 9.10
C ARG A 69 -5.56 -0.85 7.68
N ASP A 70 -4.55 -0.58 6.87
CA ASP A 70 -4.56 -1.06 5.49
C ASP A 70 -4.44 -2.56 5.41
N PHE A 71 -3.64 -3.17 6.28
CA PHE A 71 -3.56 -4.62 6.32
C PHE A 71 -4.87 -5.27 6.79
N ALA A 72 -5.59 -4.66 7.74
CA ALA A 72 -6.92 -5.13 8.13
C ALA A 72 -7.91 -5.03 6.95
N SER A 73 -7.85 -3.96 6.17
CA SER A 73 -8.64 -3.85 4.94
C SER A 73 -8.21 -4.90 3.90
N LEU A 74 -6.91 -5.10 3.68
CA LEU A 74 -6.38 -6.14 2.80
C LEU A 74 -6.91 -7.52 3.21
N HIS A 75 -6.80 -7.87 4.49
CA HIS A 75 -7.34 -9.10 5.07
C HIS A 75 -8.82 -9.25 4.74
N SER A 76 -9.64 -8.21 5.00
CA SER A 76 -11.07 -8.25 4.69
C SER A 76 -11.37 -8.46 3.20
N GLN A 77 -10.55 -7.93 2.29
CA GLN A 77 -10.77 -8.11 0.85
C GLN A 77 -10.30 -9.48 0.36
N ILE A 78 -9.13 -9.95 0.81
CA ILE A 78 -8.58 -11.27 0.45
C ILE A 78 -9.47 -12.40 0.98
N CYS A 79 -10.06 -12.23 2.16
CA CYS A 79 -10.99 -13.20 2.73
C CYS A 79 -12.45 -12.98 2.29
N ASP A 80 -12.73 -12.06 1.36
CA ASP A 80 -14.07 -11.87 0.83
C ASP A 80 -14.51 -13.15 0.09
N PRO A 81 -15.73 -13.68 0.31
CA PRO A 81 -16.22 -14.86 -0.39
C PRO A 81 -16.20 -14.74 -1.92
N ASN A 82 -16.25 -13.51 -2.45
CA ASN A 82 -16.24 -13.22 -3.88
C ASN A 82 -14.83 -12.92 -4.43
N ILE A 83 -13.78 -13.05 -3.61
CA ILE A 83 -12.40 -12.74 -4.04
C ILE A 83 -11.99 -13.52 -5.29
N HIS A 84 -12.34 -14.81 -5.37
CA HIS A 84 -12.02 -15.66 -6.50
C HIS A 84 -12.64 -15.11 -7.81
N THR A 85 -13.95 -14.88 -7.81
CA THR A 85 -14.66 -14.27 -8.95
C THR A 85 -14.06 -12.91 -9.30
N SER A 86 -13.77 -12.09 -8.29
CA SER A 86 -13.19 -10.77 -8.49
C SER A 86 -11.79 -10.79 -9.11
N VAL A 87 -10.97 -11.81 -8.81
CA VAL A 87 -9.64 -11.98 -9.44
C VAL A 87 -9.75 -12.47 -10.88
N LEU A 88 -10.71 -13.34 -11.17
CA LEU A 88 -11.01 -13.73 -12.55
C LEU A 88 -11.44 -12.53 -13.39
N GLU A 89 -12.33 -11.71 -12.86
CA GLU A 89 -12.73 -10.45 -13.51
C GLU A 89 -11.54 -9.52 -13.72
N LEU A 90 -10.69 -9.34 -12.70
CA LEU A 90 -9.48 -8.53 -12.79
C LEU A 90 -8.58 -9.01 -13.92
N THR A 91 -8.32 -10.32 -14.01
CA THR A 91 -7.48 -10.92 -15.06
C THR A 91 -8.07 -10.71 -16.46
N GLN A 92 -9.41 -10.73 -16.58
CA GLN A 92 -10.08 -10.53 -17.87
C GLN A 92 -10.11 -9.06 -18.32
N CYS A 93 -10.25 -8.11 -17.39
CA CYS A 93 -10.38 -6.69 -17.71
C CYS A 93 -9.04 -5.94 -17.72
N MET A 94 -8.02 -6.43 -17.01
CA MET A 94 -6.72 -5.80 -16.91
C MET A 94 -5.91 -5.97 -18.19
N ASN A 95 -5.28 -4.89 -18.65
CA ASN A 95 -4.33 -4.95 -19.75
C ASN A 95 -2.92 -5.32 -19.23
N GLU A 96 -2.61 -6.61 -19.18
CA GLU A 96 -1.31 -7.12 -18.70
C GLU A 96 -0.12 -6.55 -19.47
N SER A 97 -0.22 -6.44 -20.80
CA SER A 97 0.85 -5.87 -21.63
C SER A 97 1.10 -4.40 -21.31
N ALA A 98 0.06 -3.65 -20.92
CA ALA A 98 0.21 -2.27 -20.46
C ALA A 98 0.91 -2.20 -19.10
N VAL A 99 0.59 -3.09 -18.15
CA VAL A 99 1.30 -3.18 -16.86
C VAL A 99 2.78 -3.48 -17.10
N GLU A 100 3.08 -4.49 -17.91
CA GLU A 100 4.46 -4.91 -18.18
C GLU A 100 5.25 -3.80 -18.86
N SER A 101 4.69 -3.18 -19.91
CA SER A 101 5.35 -2.09 -20.63
C SER A 101 5.56 -0.87 -19.75
N CYS A 102 4.57 -0.50 -18.94
CA CYS A 102 4.66 0.62 -18.00
C CYS A 102 5.73 0.36 -16.93
N THR A 103 5.72 -0.83 -16.32
CA THR A 103 6.66 -1.20 -15.24
C THR A 103 8.11 -1.19 -15.72
N LYS A 104 8.38 -1.63 -16.96
CA LYS A 104 9.74 -1.60 -17.55
C LYS A 104 10.31 -0.20 -17.71
N LEU A 105 9.46 0.82 -17.81
CA LEU A 105 9.86 2.22 -17.97
C LEU A 105 10.07 2.93 -16.62
N LEU A 106 9.68 2.30 -15.51
CA LEU A 106 9.81 2.91 -14.19
C LEU A 106 11.28 2.92 -13.74
N PRO A 107 11.74 4.02 -13.12
CA PRO A 107 13.05 4.04 -12.49
C PRO A 107 13.08 3.01 -11.35
N GLN A 108 14.22 2.35 -11.16
CA GLN A 108 14.43 1.51 -9.98
C GLN A 108 14.42 2.39 -8.73
N HIS A 109 13.31 2.35 -7.99
CA HIS A 109 13.14 3.10 -6.76
C HIS A 109 12.61 2.15 -5.68
N HIS A 110 13.14 2.25 -4.45
CA HIS A 110 12.77 1.34 -3.36
C HIS A 110 11.26 1.30 -3.08
N CYS A 111 10.58 2.45 -3.22
CA CYS A 111 9.13 2.56 -3.03
C CYS A 111 8.27 2.08 -4.19
N ARG A 112 8.81 1.94 -5.42
CA ARG A 112 8.04 1.47 -6.59
C ARG A 112 6.68 2.15 -6.81
N ILE A 113 6.53 3.44 -6.46
CA ILE A 113 5.23 4.15 -6.47
C ILE A 113 4.56 4.07 -7.85
N GLY A 114 5.33 4.17 -8.94
CA GLY A 114 4.80 4.08 -10.30
C GLY A 114 4.19 2.72 -10.65
N GLU A 115 4.47 1.64 -9.94
CA GLU A 115 3.86 0.32 -10.20
C GLU A 115 2.35 0.36 -9.93
N TYR A 116 1.92 1.11 -8.91
CA TYR A 116 0.50 1.31 -8.63
C TYR A 116 -0.19 2.12 -9.74
N ASP A 117 0.46 3.17 -10.24
CA ASP A 117 -0.08 3.96 -11.35
C ASP A 117 -0.19 3.12 -12.64
N CYS A 118 0.81 2.28 -12.91
CA CYS A 118 0.76 1.30 -14.00
C CYS A 118 -0.43 0.35 -13.84
N PHE A 119 -0.64 -0.18 -12.63
CA PHE A 119 -1.78 -1.04 -12.32
C PHE A 119 -3.11 -0.33 -12.52
N LEU A 120 -3.27 0.92 -12.03
CA LEU A 120 -4.49 1.69 -12.20
C LEU A 120 -4.81 2.00 -13.66
N ASN A 121 -3.79 2.36 -14.45
CA ASN A 121 -3.97 2.61 -15.88
C ASN A 121 -4.39 1.34 -16.63
N ALA A 122 -3.79 0.20 -16.29
CA ALA A 122 -4.12 -1.08 -16.89
C ALA A 122 -5.50 -1.62 -16.50
N THR A 123 -6.06 -1.16 -15.38
CA THR A 123 -7.35 -1.59 -14.85
C THR A 123 -8.47 -0.57 -15.09
N THR A 124 -8.27 0.41 -15.99
CA THR A 124 -9.29 1.43 -16.34
C THR A 124 -10.61 0.85 -16.85
N LYS A 125 -10.61 -0.37 -17.40
CA LYS A 125 -11.80 -1.09 -17.87
C LYS A 125 -12.43 -1.99 -16.79
N CYS A 126 -11.84 -2.05 -15.61
CA CYS A 126 -12.27 -2.93 -14.52
C CYS A 126 -13.21 -2.23 -13.54
N THR A 127 -14.00 -3.02 -12.82
CA THR A 127 -14.86 -2.52 -11.73
C THR A 127 -14.00 -2.10 -10.54
N ARG A 128 -13.82 -0.79 -10.33
CA ARG A 128 -12.99 -0.25 -9.24
C ARG A 128 -13.41 -0.72 -7.86
N ASP A 129 -14.70 -0.95 -7.64
CA ASP A 129 -15.22 -1.37 -6.34
C ASP A 129 -15.10 -2.87 -6.04
N SER A 130 -14.51 -3.64 -6.95
CA SER A 130 -14.31 -5.07 -6.79
C SER A 130 -13.33 -5.41 -5.65
N PRO A 131 -13.54 -6.53 -4.92
CA PRO A 131 -12.64 -6.97 -3.86
C PRO A 131 -11.17 -7.05 -4.30
N ALA A 132 -10.89 -7.55 -5.50
CA ALA A 132 -9.52 -7.70 -6.00
C ALA A 132 -8.82 -6.35 -6.21
N ILE A 133 -9.50 -5.34 -6.76
CA ILE A 133 -8.88 -4.00 -6.94
C ILE A 133 -8.66 -3.33 -5.59
N LYS A 134 -9.60 -3.47 -4.65
CA LYS A 134 -9.45 -2.97 -3.27
C LYS A 134 -8.30 -3.68 -2.55
N ALA A 135 -8.20 -5.01 -2.66
CA ALA A 135 -7.10 -5.78 -2.12
C ALA A 135 -5.74 -5.30 -2.68
N MET A 136 -5.63 -5.11 -4.01
CA MET A 136 -4.42 -4.58 -4.63
C MET A 136 -4.02 -3.23 -4.05
N HIS A 137 -4.96 -2.29 -3.91
CA HIS A 137 -4.67 -0.98 -3.32
C HIS A 137 -4.15 -1.07 -1.89
N HIS A 138 -4.81 -1.86 -1.04
CA HIS A 138 -4.38 -2.04 0.35
C HIS A 138 -3.04 -2.77 0.44
N LEU A 139 -2.74 -3.69 -0.47
CA LEU A 139 -1.44 -4.36 -0.57
C LEU A 139 -0.33 -3.37 -0.95
N PHE A 140 -0.54 -2.49 -1.94
CA PHE A 140 0.42 -1.44 -2.29
C PHE A 140 0.69 -0.49 -1.12
N ASN A 141 -0.36 -0.01 -0.46
CA ASN A 141 -0.18 0.87 0.70
C ASN A 141 0.49 0.17 1.88
N THR A 142 0.20 -1.12 2.12
CA THR A 142 0.92 -1.94 3.10
C THR A 142 2.41 -2.01 2.77
N HIS A 143 2.78 -2.26 1.51
CA HIS A 143 4.17 -2.24 1.07
C HIS A 143 4.83 -0.87 1.28
N HIS A 144 4.11 0.22 0.99
CA HIS A 144 4.62 1.57 1.15
C HIS A 144 4.85 1.88 2.63
N ASP A 145 3.88 1.56 3.50
CA ASP A 145 4.01 1.71 4.94
C ASP A 145 5.18 0.88 5.48
N LEU A 146 5.39 -0.35 5.01
CA LEU A 146 6.53 -1.20 5.40
C LEU A 146 7.90 -0.61 4.99
N LYS A 147 7.95 0.11 3.87
CA LYS A 147 9.18 0.71 3.33
C LYS A 147 9.38 2.17 3.70
N ASN A 148 8.48 2.75 4.50
CA ASN A 148 8.48 4.17 4.85
C ASN A 148 8.32 5.10 3.62
N CYS A 149 7.40 4.74 2.73
CA CYS A 149 7.13 5.43 1.48
C CYS A 149 5.84 6.25 1.56
N SER A 150 5.71 7.24 0.67
CA SER A 150 4.45 7.98 0.51
C SER A 150 3.32 7.02 0.12
N ARG A 151 2.17 7.22 0.75
CA ARG A 151 0.95 6.46 0.49
C ARG A 151 0.32 6.90 -0.82
N VAL A 152 -0.37 5.99 -1.48
CA VAL A 152 -1.18 6.26 -2.67
C VAL A 152 -2.63 6.44 -2.26
N ASN A 153 -3.29 7.46 -2.79
CA ASN A 153 -4.69 7.73 -2.51
C ASN A 153 -5.58 6.93 -3.50
N TRP A 154 -6.63 6.31 -2.99
CA TRP A 154 -7.62 5.56 -3.78
C TRP A 154 -8.29 6.43 -4.86
N ASN A 155 -8.48 7.72 -4.57
CA ASN A 155 -9.15 8.66 -5.46
C ASN A 155 -8.24 9.32 -6.50
N ASP A 156 -6.91 9.21 -6.37
CA ASP A 156 -5.94 9.90 -7.23
C ASP A 156 -5.65 9.15 -8.54
N GLY A 157 -6.59 8.32 -9.01
CA GLY A 157 -6.52 7.66 -10.32
C GLY A 157 -6.56 8.60 -11.53
N ASN A 158 -6.21 9.86 -11.33
CA ASN A 158 -5.86 10.86 -12.31
C ASN A 158 -4.60 11.56 -11.79
N SER A 159 -3.43 11.20 -12.33
CA SER A 159 -2.09 11.72 -12.05
C SER A 159 -2.06 13.09 -11.37
N GLY A 160 -2.04 13.08 -10.05
CA GLY A 160 -1.81 14.25 -9.22
C GLY A 160 -0.85 13.85 -8.14
N ILE A 161 0.45 14.03 -8.39
CA ILE A 161 1.51 13.87 -7.40
C ILE A 161 1.02 14.58 -6.13
N THR A 162 0.64 13.84 -5.09
CA THR A 162 0.36 14.39 -3.77
C THR A 162 1.72 14.80 -3.20
N MET A 163 2.20 15.98 -3.64
CA MET A 163 3.40 16.56 -3.10
C MET A 163 3.16 16.78 -1.61
N SER A 164 4.02 16.18 -0.79
CA SER A 164 4.00 16.46 0.65
C SER A 164 4.03 17.99 0.88
N PRO A 165 3.38 18.51 1.94
CA PRO A 165 3.35 19.94 2.23
C PRO A 165 4.75 20.58 2.25
N LYS A 166 5.77 19.79 2.63
CA LYS A 166 7.18 20.19 2.62
C LYS A 166 7.69 20.49 1.21
N ILE A 167 7.35 19.66 0.22
CA ILE A 167 7.78 19.85 -1.18
C ILE A 167 7.08 21.07 -1.79
N LEU A 168 5.80 21.28 -1.48
CA LEU A 168 5.01 22.44 -1.92
C LEU A 168 5.62 23.77 -1.41
N LEU A 169 6.05 23.80 -0.14
CA LEU A 169 6.71 24.96 0.47
C LEU A 169 8.06 25.28 -0.19
N THR A 170 8.86 24.27 -0.51
CA THR A 170 10.14 24.48 -1.23
C THR A 170 9.96 24.98 -2.66
N LEU A 171 8.96 24.47 -3.40
CA LEU A 171 8.68 24.93 -4.76
C LEU A 171 8.14 26.36 -4.78
N ALA A 172 7.26 26.72 -3.84
CA ALA A 172 6.79 28.10 -3.71
C ALA A 172 7.94 29.08 -3.39
N ALA A 173 8.85 28.69 -2.50
CA ALA A 173 10.03 29.50 -2.18
C ALA A 173 10.97 29.68 -3.40
N LEU A 174 11.18 28.62 -4.18
CA LEU A 174 11.97 28.67 -5.42
C LEU A 174 11.33 29.59 -6.47
N CYS A 175 10.01 29.52 -6.67
CA CYS A 175 9.30 30.41 -7.59
C CYS A 175 9.42 31.88 -7.18
N ILE A 176 9.31 32.19 -5.87
CA ILE A 176 9.45 33.57 -5.37
C ILE A 176 10.88 34.09 -5.57
N SER A 177 11.90 33.23 -5.42
CA SER A 177 13.30 33.60 -5.65
C SER A 177 13.68 33.81 -7.12
N LEU A 178 12.86 33.32 -8.05
CA LEU A 178 13.06 33.41 -9.51
C LEU A 178 12.25 34.54 -10.17
N PHE A 179 11.47 35.30 -9.41
CA PHE A 179 10.94 36.60 -9.84
C PHE A 179 11.91 37.71 -9.40
N PRO A 180 12.94 38.07 -10.18
CA PRO A 180 13.54 39.37 -9.99
C PRO A 180 12.46 40.41 -10.27
N LEU A 181 12.24 41.29 -9.31
CA LEU A 181 11.47 42.53 -9.45
C LEU A 181 11.83 43.18 -10.79
N ARG A 182 10.93 43.04 -11.78
CA ARG A 182 10.91 43.97 -12.91
C ARG A 182 10.56 45.33 -12.33
N LYS A 183 11.56 46.19 -12.20
CA LYS A 183 11.37 47.64 -12.14
C LYS A 183 10.96 48.15 -13.52
#